data_AF-A0AAN4WZ68-F1
#
_entry.id   AF-A0AAN4WZ68-F1
#
_cell.length_a   1.000
_cell.length_b   1.000
_cell.length_c   1.000
_cell.angle_alpha   90.00
_cell.angle_beta   90.00
_cell.angle_gamma   90.00
#
_symmetry.space_group_name_H-M   'P 1'
#
loop_
_entity.id
_entity.type
_entity.pdbx_description
1 polymer ?
#
loop_
_entity_poly.entity_id
_entity_poly.type
_entity_poly.pdbx_seq_one_letter_code
_entity_poly.pdbx_strand_id
1 'polypeptide(L)'
;MTQDEEILNLKADLAGAQVALGTAIRALIKTHPHPDALLAAIHREYQETLVLLTNGPMPDRALEAFHVSWELVGPEDPDAQPYGPPPG
;
A
#
# COMPACT_ATOMS: atom_id res chain seq x y z
N MET A 1 11.19 20.01 -22.62
CA MET A 1 10.87 18.93 -21.69
C MET A 1 10.69 17.68 -22.51
N THR A 2 11.48 16.66 -22.25
CA THR A 2 11.41 15.39 -22.99
C THR A 2 10.28 14.53 -22.42
N GLN A 3 9.75 13.61 -23.22
CA GLN A 3 8.73 12.64 -22.76
C GLN A 3 9.23 11.83 -21.54
N ASP A 4 10.54 11.55 -21.48
CA ASP A 4 11.16 10.85 -20.37
C ASP A 4 11.17 11.68 -19.07
N GLU A 5 11.39 13.00 -19.17
CA GLU A 5 11.31 13.92 -18.02
C GLU A 5 9.89 14.02 -17.47
N GLU A 6 8.87 14.05 -18.33
CA GLU A 6 7.46 14.07 -17.91
C GLU A 6 7.07 12.77 -17.17
N ILE A 7 7.48 11.61 -17.70
CA ILE A 7 7.24 10.32 -17.05
C ILE A 7 7.95 10.23 -15.70
N LEU A 8 9.17 10.77 -15.60
CA LEU A 8 9.91 10.79 -14.34
C LEU A 8 9.22 11.68 -13.30
N ASN A 9 8.77 12.87 -13.68
CA ASN A 9 8.05 13.77 -12.79
C ASN A 9 6.74 13.17 -12.29
N LEU A 10 5.95 12.54 -13.18
CA LEU A 10 4.72 11.85 -12.79
C LEU A 10 4.98 10.71 -11.79
N LYS A 11 6.05 9.94 -11.97
CA LYS A 11 6.45 8.90 -11.02
C LYS A 11 6.86 9.49 -9.67
N ALA A 12 7.60 10.60 -9.67
CA ALA A 12 8.03 11.29 -8.46
C ALA A 12 6.83 11.87 -7.68
N ASP A 13 5.89 12.51 -8.37
CA ASP A 13 4.67 13.06 -7.78
C ASP A 13 3.81 11.95 -7.17
N LEU A 14 3.64 10.84 -7.89
CA LEU A 14 2.87 9.69 -7.40
C LEU A 14 3.54 9.06 -6.16
N ALA A 15 4.86 8.88 -6.18
CA ALA A 15 5.60 8.35 -5.04
C ALA A 15 5.48 9.27 -3.82
N GLY A 16 5.61 10.59 -4.02
CA GLY A 16 5.42 11.59 -2.96
C GLY A 16 4.02 11.54 -2.36
N ALA A 17 2.98 11.44 -3.21
CA ALA A 17 1.60 11.32 -2.77
C ALA A 17 1.35 10.03 -1.96
N GLN A 18 1.90 8.90 -2.40
CA GLN A 18 1.80 7.62 -1.69
C GLN A 18 2.46 7.68 -0.31
N VAL A 19 3.66 8.27 -0.21
CA VAL A 19 4.36 8.45 1.08
C VAL A 19 3.60 9.38 2.01
N ALA A 20 3.08 10.49 1.50
CA ALA A 20 2.27 11.43 2.28
C ALA A 20 1.00 10.76 2.81
N LEU A 21 0.30 9.99 1.97
CA LEU A 21 -0.89 9.25 2.34
C LEU A 21 -0.59 8.19 3.41
N GLY A 22 0.45 7.37 3.22
CA GLY A 22 0.87 6.37 4.21
C GLY A 22 1.22 6.99 5.56
N THR A 23 1.90 8.15 5.55
CA THR A 23 2.20 8.92 6.76
C THR A 23 0.92 9.42 7.45
N ALA A 24 -0.02 9.95 6.68
CA ALA A 24 -1.29 10.46 7.20
C ALA A 24 -2.13 9.34 7.83
N ILE A 25 -2.23 8.18 7.18
CA ILE A 25 -2.96 7.02 7.71
C ILE A 25 -2.31 6.53 9.01
N ARG A 26 -0.98 6.42 9.05
CA ARG A 26 -0.26 6.04 10.29
C ARG A 26 -0.51 7.02 11.43
N ALA A 27 -0.53 8.32 11.15
CA ALA A 27 -0.89 9.33 12.14
C ALA A 27 -2.33 9.17 12.64
N LEU A 28 -3.29 8.98 11.72
CA LEU A 28 -4.69 8.74 12.05
C LEU A 28 -4.87 7.52 12.96
N ILE A 29 -4.24 6.39 12.61
CA ILE A 29 -4.25 5.16 13.44
C ILE A 29 -3.75 5.47 14.85
N LYS A 30 -2.59 6.12 14.99
CA LYS A 30 -1.98 6.44 16.30
C LYS A 30 -2.84 7.37 17.15
N THR A 31 -3.58 8.28 16.53
CA THR A 31 -4.44 9.26 17.24
C THR A 31 -5.88 8.78 17.44
N HIS A 32 -6.24 7.61 16.90
CA HIS A 32 -7.62 7.11 16.96
C HIS A 32 -7.98 6.65 18.39
N PRO A 33 -9.21 6.88 18.87
CA PRO A 33 -9.65 6.40 20.20
C PRO A 33 -9.53 4.88 20.39
N HIS A 34 -9.62 4.14 19.28
CA HIS A 34 -9.50 2.68 19.22
C HIS A 34 -8.55 2.30 18.08
N PRO A 35 -7.22 2.39 18.27
CA PRO A 35 -6.25 2.20 17.20
C PRO A 35 -6.31 0.78 16.60
N ASP A 36 -6.47 -0.24 17.45
CA ASP A 36 -6.53 -1.65 17.02
C ASP A 36 -7.77 -1.94 16.17
N ALA A 37 -8.92 -1.37 16.56
CA ALA A 37 -10.17 -1.54 15.81
C ALA A 37 -10.09 -0.89 14.42
N LEU A 38 -9.47 0.30 14.34
CA LEU A 38 -9.23 0.97 13.06
C LEU A 38 -8.24 0.18 12.20
N LEU A 39 -7.15 -0.34 12.79
CA LEU A 39 -6.19 -1.16 12.07
C LEU A 39 -6.84 -2.43 11.51
N ALA A 40 -7.67 -3.11 12.30
CA ALA A 40 -8.41 -4.30 11.85
C ALA A 40 -9.37 -3.98 10.70
N ALA A 41 -10.06 -2.83 10.74
CA ALA A 41 -10.93 -2.39 9.65
C ALA A 41 -10.12 -2.11 8.37
N ILE A 42 -8.99 -1.39 8.48
CA ILE A 42 -8.11 -1.11 7.34
C ILE A 42 -7.53 -2.41 6.75
N HIS A 43 -7.16 -3.38 7.60
CA HIS A 43 -6.69 -4.69 7.13
C HIS A 43 -7.79 -5.46 6.39
N ARG A 44 -9.03 -5.40 6.86
CA ARG A 44 -10.16 -6.01 6.17
C ARG A 44 -10.37 -5.42 4.77
N GLU A 45 -10.38 -4.10 4.65
CA GLU A 45 -10.50 -3.39 3.37
C GLU A 45 -9.35 -3.76 2.42
N TYR A 46 -8.13 -3.91 2.95
CA TYR A 46 -6.99 -4.39 2.17
C TYR A 46 -7.24 -5.79 1.60
N GLN A 47 -7.71 -6.74 2.41
CA GLN A 47 -7.99 -8.11 1.94
C GLN A 47 -9.11 -8.12 0.90
N GLU A 48 -10.18 -7.36 1.13
CA GLU A 48 -11.29 -7.24 0.17
C GLU A 48 -10.81 -6.67 -1.17
N THR A 49 -9.96 -5.64 -1.13
CA THR A 49 -9.35 -5.06 -2.34
C THR A 49 -8.40 -6.03 -3.02
N LEU A 50 -7.58 -6.77 -2.26
CA LEU A 50 -6.67 -7.77 -2.79
C LEU A 50 -7.43 -8.87 -3.56
N VAL A 51 -8.56 -9.34 -3.02
CA VAL A 51 -9.43 -10.30 -3.70
C VAL A 51 -9.97 -9.72 -5.02
N LEU A 52 -10.35 -8.44 -5.05
CA LEU A 52 -10.81 -7.80 -6.28
C LEU A 52 -9.70 -7.66 -7.33
N LEU A 53 -8.49 -7.28 -6.89
CA LEU A 53 -7.34 -7.12 -7.79
C LEU A 53 -6.85 -8.46 -8.35
N THR A 54 -6.83 -9.51 -7.53
CA THR A 54 -6.40 -10.87 -7.94
C THR A 54 -7.39 -11.56 -8.87
N ASN A 55 -8.69 -11.31 -8.73
CA ASN A 55 -9.71 -11.92 -9.58
C ASN A 55 -10.12 -11.04 -10.77
N GLY A 56 -9.67 -9.79 -10.81
CA GLY A 56 -9.94 -8.86 -11.90
C GLY A 56 -8.94 -8.98 -13.07
N PRO A 57 -9.22 -8.34 -14.22
CA PRO A 57 -8.29 -8.28 -15.36
C PRO A 57 -7.18 -7.24 -15.12
N MET A 58 -6.60 -7.21 -13.93
CA MET A 58 -5.56 -6.25 -13.56
C MET A 58 -4.18 -6.79 -13.93
N PRO A 59 -3.28 -5.93 -14.41
CA PRO A 59 -1.90 -6.35 -14.65
C PRO A 59 -1.18 -6.65 -13.33
N ASP A 60 -0.27 -7.63 -13.32
CA ASP A 60 0.48 -8.03 -12.12
C ASP A 60 1.17 -6.85 -11.43
N ARG A 61 1.65 -5.88 -12.22
CA ARG A 61 2.27 -4.65 -11.71
C ARG A 61 1.32 -3.81 -10.83
N ALA A 62 0.01 -3.86 -11.06
CA ALA A 62 -0.96 -3.19 -10.20
C ALA A 62 -1.08 -3.88 -8.83
N LEU A 63 -0.98 -5.22 -8.81
CA LEU A 63 -0.94 -6.00 -7.57
C LEU A 63 0.33 -5.68 -6.78
N GLU A 64 1.49 -5.64 -7.45
CA GLU A 64 2.76 -5.26 -6.83
C GLU A 64 2.72 -3.84 -6.26
N ALA A 65 2.21 -2.87 -7.02
CA ALA A 65 2.07 -1.49 -6.56
C ALA A 65 1.12 -1.37 -5.36
N PHE A 66 0.08 -2.20 -5.30
CA PHE A 66 -0.84 -2.28 -4.17
C PHE A 66 -0.15 -2.82 -2.92
N HIS A 67 0.63 -3.90 -3.02
CA HIS A 67 1.42 -4.43 -1.91
C HIS A 67 2.45 -3.43 -1.39
N VAL A 68 3.20 -2.77 -2.27
CA VAL A 68 4.18 -1.73 -1.87
C VAL A 68 3.50 -0.56 -1.16
N SER A 69 2.30 -0.16 -1.62
CA SER A 69 1.54 0.90 -0.95
C SER A 69 1.07 0.48 0.45
N TRP A 70 0.80 -0.80 0.66
CA TRP A 70 0.39 -1.35 1.96
C TRP A 70 1.51 -1.33 3.00
N GLU A 71 2.76 -1.58 2.59
CA GLU A 71 3.94 -1.48 3.48
C GLU A 71 4.11 -0.06 4.08
N LEU A 72 3.60 0.98 3.40
CA LEU A 72 3.64 2.35 3.91
C LEU A 72 2.59 2.64 4.99
N VAL A 73 1.64 1.73 5.20
CA VAL A 73 0.49 1.87 6.13
C VAL A 73 0.58 0.87 7.27
N GLY A 74 1.01 -0.36 6.97
CA GLY A 74 1.08 -1.47 7.93
C GLY A 74 1.88 -1.12 9.18
N PRO A 75 1.57 -1.77 10.33
CA PRO A 75 2.45 -1.70 11.48
C PRO A 75 3.84 -2.19 11.09
N GLU A 76 4.89 -1.60 11.67
CA GLU A 76 6.20 -2.27 11.71
C GLU A 76 6.00 -3.56 12.51
N ASP A 77 5.75 -4.66 11.81
CA ASP A 77 5.72 -5.97 12.42
C ASP A 77 7.18 -6.44 12.53
N PRO A 78 7.74 -6.53 13.75
CA PRO A 78 9.12 -6.97 13.95
C PRO A 78 9.33 -8.44 13.54
N ASP A 79 8.25 -9.20 13.35
CA ASP A 79 8.26 -10.60 12.92
C ASP A 79 7.71 -10.81 11.50
N ALA A 80 7.32 -9.73 10.79
CA ALA A 80 6.89 -9.85 9.39
C ALA A 80 8.08 -10.27 8.54
N GLN A 81 8.09 -11.55 8.15
CA GLN A 81 8.97 -11.97 7.08
C GLN A 81 8.54 -11.24 5.80
N PRO A 82 9.49 -10.61 5.07
CA PRO A 82 9.20 -10.04 3.77
C PRO A 82 8.59 -11.15 2.91
N TYR A 83 7.46 -10.86 2.25
CA TYR A 83 6.68 -11.80 1.44
C TYR A 83 7.61 -12.78 0.71
N GLY A 84 7.68 -14.02 1.21
CA GLY A 84 8.42 -15.10 0.56
C GLY A 84 7.72 -15.49 -0.73
N PRO A 85 8.43 -16.07 -1.71
CA PRO A 85 7.81 -16.49 -2.96
C PRO A 85 6.71 -17.53 -2.69
N PRO A 86 5.65 -17.58 -3.51
CA PRO A 86 4.55 -18.52 -3.32
C PRO A 86 5.06 -19.97 -3.39
N PRO A 87 4.46 -20.90 -2.63
CA PRO A 87 4.84 -22.31 -2.68
C PRO A 87 4.62 -22.87 -4.09
N GLY A 88 5.62 -23.59 -4.60
CA GLY A 88 5.63 -24.23 -5.92
C GLY A 88 4.84 -25.52 -6.00
#